data_AF-A0A8S3HZ09-F1
#
_entry.id   AF-A0A8S3HZ09-F1
#
_cell.length_a   1.000
_cell.length_b   1.000
_cell.length_c   1.000
_cell.angle_alpha   90.00
_cell.angle_beta   90.00
_cell.angle_gamma   90.00
#
_symmetry.space_group_name_H-M   'P 1'
#
loop_
_entity.id
_entity.type
_entity.pdbx_description
1 polymer ?
#
loop_
_entity_poly.entity_id
_entity_poly.type
_entity_poly.pdbx_seq_one_letter_code
_entity_poly.pdbx_strand_id
1 'polypeptide(L)'
;KPKSNSFDQNIYAEDEDEDYSSANRRKQVNASKQQETQHSKTLKALMEERKKKLDVKVKKSLPKPVDFSSSDDEVIEKKTKPRREEKLNVSDVFTSSSSDDDSRHRRRSRSPNAEKTDADKQETKRKRCTFITTKSQLKPIILSRFRMEKWCHAPFFNQVVKGAFVRINIGQNNGATVYRVCEILDVAETSKIYNLGTTRTNKGLRLKYGRNERMFRLEFVSNSEISDTEFTRWRETLIKY
;
A
#
# COMPACT_ATOMS: atom_id res chain seq x y z
N LYS A 1 -47.23 22.71 68.85
CA LYS A 1 -47.74 24.02 69.31
C LYS A 1 -46.69 24.63 70.26
N PRO A 2 -46.42 25.94 70.25
CA PRO A 2 -46.09 26.81 69.10
C PRO A 2 -44.96 27.88 69.35
N LYS A 3 -44.34 28.37 68.24
CA LYS A 3 -43.98 29.77 67.83
C LYS A 3 -43.09 30.66 68.74
N SER A 4 -42.17 31.53 68.27
CA SER A 4 -42.15 32.39 67.06
C SER A 4 -40.78 33.07 66.77
N ASN A 5 -40.54 33.34 65.48
CA ASN A 5 -39.92 34.53 64.80
C ASN A 5 -38.46 35.01 65.04
N SER A 6 -37.68 35.01 63.95
CA SER A 6 -37.05 36.20 63.33
C SER A 6 -36.56 35.82 61.93
N PHE A 7 -37.23 36.22 60.84
CA PHE A 7 -37.12 37.47 60.07
C PHE A 7 -35.90 37.51 59.12
N ASP A 8 -36.23 37.83 57.86
CA ASP A 8 -35.43 37.89 56.64
C ASP A 8 -34.08 38.59 56.72
N GLN A 9 -33.15 38.15 55.86
CA GLN A 9 -32.37 39.06 55.02
C GLN A 9 -31.98 38.39 53.69
N ASN A 10 -32.20 39.16 52.64
CA ASN A 10 -32.21 38.81 51.23
C ASN A 10 -31.06 39.59 50.53
N ILE A 11 -30.68 39.11 49.35
CA ILE A 11 -30.13 39.90 48.21
C ILE A 11 -28.72 40.51 48.37
N TYR A 12 -27.75 39.95 47.64
CA TYR A 12 -26.89 40.62 46.63
C TYR A 12 -25.66 39.74 46.33
N ALA A 13 -25.58 39.19 45.11
CA ALA A 13 -24.35 39.02 44.30
C ALA A 13 -24.61 38.00 43.15
N GLU A 14 -25.35 38.42 42.14
CA GLU A 14 -25.21 37.88 40.78
C GLU A 14 -24.56 38.97 39.92
N ASP A 15 -23.90 38.54 38.85
CA ASP A 15 -23.29 39.30 37.74
C ASP A 15 -21.81 39.70 37.88
N GLU A 16 -20.87 38.80 37.54
CA GLU A 16 -19.57 39.23 36.93
C GLU A 16 -18.72 38.17 36.18
N ASP A 17 -19.23 36.99 35.78
CA ASP A 17 -18.36 35.91 35.25
C ASP A 17 -18.49 35.53 33.75
N GLU A 18 -19.24 36.27 32.92
CA GLU A 18 -19.44 35.87 31.50
C GLU A 18 -18.44 36.45 30.48
N ASP A 19 -17.68 37.51 30.79
CA ASP A 19 -16.89 38.21 29.76
C ASP A 19 -15.45 37.69 29.54
N TYR A 20 -14.90 36.90 30.49
CA TYR A 20 -13.52 36.39 30.38
C TYR A 20 -13.35 35.22 29.39
N SER A 21 -14.42 34.45 29.13
CA SER A 21 -14.39 33.27 28.24
C SER A 21 -14.44 33.62 26.75
N SER A 22 -15.14 34.71 26.41
CA SER A 22 -15.37 35.16 25.02
C SER A 22 -14.09 35.72 24.38
N ALA A 23 -13.25 36.43 25.16
CA ALA A 23 -11.99 37.00 24.72
C ALA A 23 -10.93 35.93 24.38
N ASN A 24 -10.88 34.84 25.14
CA ASN A 24 -9.88 33.79 24.93
C ASN A 24 -10.19 32.94 23.69
N ARG A 25 -11.48 32.67 23.43
CA ARG A 25 -11.93 32.00 22.19
C ARG A 25 -11.64 32.84 20.94
N ARG A 26 -11.83 34.17 21.00
CA ARG A 26 -11.49 35.07 19.87
C ARG A 26 -10.00 35.10 19.56
N LYS A 27 -9.13 35.08 20.58
CA LYS A 27 -7.66 35.01 20.40
C LYS A 27 -7.23 33.70 19.71
N GLN A 28 -7.81 32.57 20.10
CA GLN A 28 -7.46 31.27 19.52
C GLN A 28 -7.90 31.14 18.05
N VAL A 29 -9.10 31.64 17.70
CA VAL A 29 -9.60 31.63 16.31
C VAL A 29 -8.76 32.54 15.40
N ASN A 30 -8.33 33.70 15.90
CA ASN A 30 -7.47 34.61 15.14
C ASN A 30 -6.06 34.03 14.93
N ALA A 31 -5.50 33.33 15.92
CA ALA A 31 -4.22 32.64 15.78
C ALA A 31 -4.27 31.50 14.74
N SER A 32 -5.35 30.70 14.72
CA SER A 32 -5.53 29.65 13.71
C SER A 32 -5.67 30.23 12.28
N LYS A 33 -6.43 31.33 12.11
CA LYS A 33 -6.53 32.03 10.81
C LYS A 33 -5.18 32.61 10.35
N GLN A 34 -4.37 33.13 11.27
CA GLN A 34 -3.02 33.62 10.93
C GLN A 34 -2.09 32.48 10.47
N GLN A 35 -2.13 31.32 11.12
CA GLN A 35 -1.34 30.17 10.70
C GLN A 35 -1.78 29.60 9.34
N GLU A 36 -3.09 29.56 9.08
CA GLU A 36 -3.65 29.07 7.82
C GLU A 36 -3.35 30.02 6.64
N THR A 37 -3.40 31.33 6.86
CA THR A 37 -2.98 32.33 5.87
C THR A 37 -1.47 32.29 5.60
N GLN A 38 -0.64 32.03 6.61
CA GLN A 38 0.81 31.84 6.43
C GLN A 38 1.11 30.56 5.64
N HIS A 39 0.43 29.45 5.94
CA HIS A 39 0.58 28.18 5.22
C HIS A 39 0.11 28.28 3.75
N SER A 40 -0.99 28.99 3.49
CA SER A 40 -1.46 29.26 2.12
C SER A 40 -0.45 30.09 1.32
N LYS A 41 0.17 31.11 1.94
CA LYS A 41 1.21 31.94 1.29
C LYS A 41 2.47 31.14 0.96
N THR A 42 2.93 30.26 1.86
CA THR A 42 4.13 29.43 1.60
C THR A 42 3.90 28.40 0.51
N LEU A 43 2.72 27.76 0.47
CA LEU A 43 2.33 26.84 -0.61
C LEU A 43 2.26 27.53 -1.98
N LYS A 44 1.70 28.74 -2.04
CA LYS A 44 1.63 29.52 -3.29
C LYS A 44 3.03 29.91 -3.79
N ALA A 45 3.94 30.33 -2.89
CA ALA A 45 5.31 30.65 -3.26
C ALA A 45 6.07 29.41 -3.81
N LEU A 46 5.89 28.24 -3.20
CA LEU A 46 6.51 26.99 -3.65
C LEU A 46 5.99 26.55 -5.02
N MET A 47 4.68 26.72 -5.28
CA MET A 47 4.09 26.44 -6.59
C MET A 47 4.60 27.39 -7.67
N GLU A 48 4.76 28.67 -7.37
CA GLU A 48 5.27 29.66 -8.31
C GLU A 48 6.75 29.42 -8.65
N GLU A 49 7.57 29.03 -7.66
CA GLU A 49 8.97 28.65 -7.88
C GLU A 49 9.07 27.42 -8.80
N ARG A 50 8.20 26.42 -8.58
CA ARG A 50 8.13 25.22 -9.44
C ARG A 50 7.70 25.56 -10.87
N LYS A 51 6.76 26.49 -11.05
CA LYS A 51 6.33 26.98 -12.37
C LYS A 51 7.47 27.70 -13.10
N LYS A 52 8.19 28.60 -12.42
CA LYS A 52 9.37 29.29 -12.97
C LYS A 52 10.48 28.30 -13.39
N LYS A 53 10.73 27.25 -12.60
CA LYS A 53 11.71 26.19 -12.95
C LYS A 53 11.29 25.38 -14.18
N LEU A 54 9.98 25.14 -14.37
CA LEU A 54 9.47 24.46 -15.56
C LEU A 54 9.55 25.36 -16.80
N ASP A 55 9.20 26.64 -16.69
CA ASP A 55 9.29 27.59 -17.81
C ASP A 55 10.73 27.83 -18.28
N VAL A 56 11.70 27.86 -17.36
CA VAL A 56 13.14 27.92 -17.70
C VAL A 56 13.61 26.65 -18.39
N LYS A 57 13.08 25.48 -18.01
CA LYS A 57 13.42 24.20 -18.64
C LYS A 57 12.85 24.09 -20.05
N VAL A 58 11.62 24.57 -20.27
CA VAL A 58 10.96 24.60 -21.58
C VAL A 58 11.65 25.59 -22.54
N LYS A 59 12.07 26.77 -22.05
CA LYS A 59 12.81 27.75 -22.87
C LYS A 59 14.22 27.29 -23.25
N LYS A 60 14.82 26.37 -22.50
CA LYS A 60 16.13 25.76 -22.84
C LYS A 60 16.02 24.67 -23.92
N SER A 61 14.81 24.21 -24.25
CA SER A 61 14.56 23.11 -25.19
C SER A 61 13.81 23.50 -26.48
N LEU A 62 13.74 24.78 -26.82
CA LEU A 62 13.13 25.25 -28.08
C LEU A 62 14.21 25.83 -29.02
N PRO A 63 14.31 25.36 -30.28
CA PRO A 63 15.20 25.95 -31.30
C PRO A 63 14.65 27.30 -31.79
N LYS A 64 15.55 28.21 -32.20
CA LYS A 64 15.25 29.57 -32.66
C LYS A 64 14.35 29.58 -33.93
N PRO A 65 13.50 30.61 -34.12
CA PRO A 65 12.66 30.74 -35.31
C PRO A 65 13.49 31.32 -36.48
N VAL A 66 13.35 30.73 -37.67
CA VAL A 66 13.78 31.35 -38.93
C VAL A 66 12.56 31.53 -39.81
N ASP A 67 12.34 32.79 -40.18
CA ASP A 67 11.42 33.27 -41.20
C ASP A 67 11.85 32.79 -42.60
N PHE A 68 10.89 32.87 -43.52
CA PHE A 68 11.06 33.13 -44.96
C PHE A 68 10.73 32.01 -45.98
N SER A 69 9.61 32.26 -46.66
CA SER A 69 9.32 32.17 -48.09
C SER A 69 10.40 31.63 -49.05
N SER A 70 9.93 30.73 -49.93
CA SER A 70 10.42 30.30 -51.26
C SER A 70 11.35 31.28 -51.99
N SER A 71 12.51 30.83 -52.48
CA SER A 71 12.69 30.25 -53.83
C SER A 71 14.17 30.01 -54.19
N ASP A 72 14.37 28.87 -54.86
CA ASP A 72 15.39 28.50 -55.86
C ASP A 72 16.89 28.33 -55.58
N ASP A 73 17.35 27.25 -56.25
CA ASP A 73 18.67 26.92 -56.79
C ASP A 73 19.68 26.04 -56.03
N GLU A 74 20.37 25.24 -56.85
CA GLU A 74 20.83 23.87 -56.65
C GLU A 74 22.15 23.66 -55.87
N VAL A 75 22.39 22.40 -55.45
CA VAL A 75 23.57 21.55 -55.78
C VAL A 75 23.91 20.54 -54.64
N ILE A 76 23.57 19.28 -54.90
CA ILE A 76 24.37 18.03 -54.77
C ILE A 76 25.32 17.85 -53.54
N GLU A 77 24.98 16.97 -52.58
CA GLU A 77 25.50 15.57 -52.44
C GLU A 77 25.41 14.97 -51.00
N LYS A 78 25.06 13.67 -50.97
CA LYS A 78 25.33 12.61 -49.97
C LYS A 78 24.57 12.51 -48.63
N LYS A 79 23.69 11.50 -48.65
CA LYS A 79 23.55 10.36 -47.70
C LYS A 79 23.12 10.65 -46.25
N THR A 80 21.87 10.30 -45.92
CA THR A 80 21.45 9.16 -45.06
C THR A 80 19.97 9.37 -44.64
N LYS A 81 19.06 8.47 -45.04
CA LYS A 81 17.63 8.53 -44.63
C LYS A 81 17.31 7.37 -43.69
N PRO A 82 16.81 7.62 -42.46
CA PRO A 82 16.06 6.64 -41.70
C PRO A 82 14.55 6.72 -42.02
N ARG A 83 14.00 5.52 -42.25
CA ARG A 83 12.67 4.97 -41.95
C ARG A 83 11.48 5.91 -41.74
N ARG A 84 10.50 5.68 -42.63
CA ARG A 84 9.15 6.25 -42.78
C ARG A 84 8.25 5.97 -41.57
N GLU A 85 7.49 6.98 -41.14
CA GLU A 85 6.39 6.86 -40.18
C GLU A 85 5.19 6.18 -40.84
N GLU A 86 4.82 5.00 -40.33
CA GLU A 86 3.60 4.29 -40.72
C GLU A 86 2.52 4.50 -39.65
N LYS A 87 1.40 5.07 -40.07
CA LYS A 87 0.17 5.20 -39.28
C LYS A 87 -0.51 3.82 -39.28
N LEU A 88 -0.60 3.20 -38.10
CA LEU A 88 -1.21 1.89 -37.91
C LEU A 88 -2.74 2.02 -37.87
N ASN A 89 -3.42 1.46 -38.87
CA ASN A 89 -4.87 1.28 -38.91
C ASN A 89 -5.25 -0.05 -38.25
N VAL A 90 -6.25 -0.03 -37.37
CA VAL A 90 -6.67 -1.15 -36.49
C VAL A 90 -7.78 -2.01 -37.13
N SER A 91 -7.81 -2.16 -38.45
CA SER A 91 -8.84 -2.93 -39.16
C SER A 91 -8.38 -4.25 -39.78
N ASP A 92 -7.08 -4.60 -39.71
CA ASP A 92 -6.53 -5.77 -40.42
C ASP A 92 -6.27 -7.01 -39.53
N VAL A 93 -6.87 -7.06 -38.33
CA VAL A 93 -6.72 -8.23 -37.42
C VAL A 93 -7.81 -9.30 -37.63
N PHE A 94 -8.80 -9.05 -38.48
CA PHE A 94 -9.84 -10.03 -38.79
C PHE A 94 -10.03 -10.16 -40.30
N THR A 95 -9.28 -11.04 -40.97
CA THR A 95 -9.81 -12.13 -41.82
C THR A 95 -8.80 -12.65 -42.86
N SER A 96 -8.76 -13.99 -42.94
CA SER A 96 -8.45 -14.84 -44.11
C SER A 96 -6.99 -15.14 -44.53
N SER A 97 -6.63 -16.43 -44.42
CA SER A 97 -5.99 -17.30 -45.43
C SER A 97 -5.21 -18.43 -44.71
N SER A 98 -5.80 -19.60 -44.45
CA SER A 98 -5.89 -20.78 -45.34
C SER A 98 -4.55 -21.47 -45.64
N SER A 99 -4.32 -22.66 -45.08
CA SER A 99 -3.58 -23.81 -45.67
C SER A 99 -3.73 -25.08 -44.81
N ASP A 100 -4.40 -26.08 -45.41
CA ASP A 100 -4.28 -27.54 -45.36
C ASP A 100 -4.15 -28.34 -44.04
N ASP A 101 -5.19 -29.12 -43.71
CA ASP A 101 -5.09 -30.34 -42.90
C ASP A 101 -5.81 -31.51 -43.60
N ASP A 102 -5.04 -32.52 -44.01
CA ASP A 102 -5.47 -33.71 -44.77
C ASP A 102 -6.20 -34.71 -43.85
N SER A 103 -7.50 -34.85 -44.09
CA SER A 103 -8.38 -35.83 -43.47
C SER A 103 -8.12 -37.25 -44.00
N ARG A 104 -7.64 -38.15 -43.13
CA ARG A 104 -7.69 -39.61 -43.39
C ARG A 104 -8.39 -40.37 -42.28
N HIS A 105 -9.69 -40.55 -42.49
CA HIS A 105 -10.50 -41.57 -41.82
C HIS A 105 -10.06 -42.97 -42.24
N ARG A 106 -9.72 -43.83 -41.27
CA ARG A 106 -9.83 -45.28 -41.40
C ARG A 106 -10.62 -45.84 -40.24
N ARG A 107 -11.89 -46.15 -40.51
CA ARG A 107 -12.73 -47.03 -39.70
C ARG A 107 -12.33 -48.48 -39.97
N ARG A 108 -12.17 -49.30 -38.92
CA ARG A 108 -12.61 -50.71 -38.90
C ARG A 108 -12.55 -51.31 -37.49
N SER A 109 -13.75 -51.71 -37.04
CA SER A 109 -14.08 -52.95 -36.33
C SER A 109 -13.65 -53.17 -34.86
N ARG A 110 -14.64 -52.97 -33.96
CA ARG A 110 -15.16 -53.94 -32.98
C ARG A 110 -14.24 -55.12 -32.57
N SER A 111 -13.84 -55.13 -31.30
CA SER A 111 -14.10 -56.27 -30.39
C SER A 111 -14.04 -55.84 -28.92
N PRO A 112 -14.88 -56.39 -28.01
CA PRO A 112 -15.01 -55.96 -26.63
C PRO A 112 -14.25 -56.88 -25.67
N ASN A 113 -13.36 -56.36 -24.81
CA ASN A 113 -13.23 -56.87 -23.45
C ASN A 113 -12.25 -56.06 -22.58
N ALA A 114 -12.45 -56.23 -21.28
CA ALA A 114 -11.54 -55.93 -20.16
C ALA A 114 -11.54 -54.48 -19.64
N GLU A 115 -12.51 -54.28 -18.74
CA GLU A 115 -12.34 -53.60 -17.45
C GLU A 115 -10.92 -53.14 -17.12
N LYS A 116 -10.79 -51.81 -17.00
CA LYS A 116 -10.11 -51.11 -15.91
C LYS A 116 -10.43 -49.63 -16.09
N THR A 117 -11.54 -49.21 -15.49
CA THR A 117 -11.75 -47.80 -15.16
C THR A 117 -10.68 -47.42 -14.14
N ASP A 118 -9.48 -47.08 -14.63
CA ASP A 118 -8.57 -46.20 -13.92
C ASP A 118 -9.25 -44.84 -13.89
N ALA A 119 -10.15 -44.69 -12.92
CA ALA A 119 -10.62 -43.40 -12.49
C ALA A 119 -9.36 -42.62 -12.13
N ASP A 120 -9.02 -41.65 -12.98
CA ASP A 120 -8.01 -40.63 -12.77
C ASP A 120 -8.32 -39.92 -11.43
N LYS A 121 -7.89 -40.57 -10.34
CA LYS A 121 -7.66 -39.96 -9.06
C LYS A 121 -6.51 -39.01 -9.33
N GLN A 122 -6.86 -37.81 -9.76
CA GLN A 122 -6.22 -36.61 -9.28
C GLN A 122 -6.37 -36.60 -7.75
N GLU A 123 -5.59 -37.46 -7.10
CA GLU A 123 -5.20 -37.32 -5.74
C GLU A 123 -4.43 -36.00 -5.73
N THR A 124 -5.18 -34.92 -5.49
CA THR A 124 -4.64 -33.66 -5.02
C THR A 124 -3.74 -34.07 -3.88
N LYS A 125 -2.42 -34.16 -4.14
CA LYS A 125 -1.41 -34.40 -3.12
C LYS A 125 -1.58 -33.24 -2.16
N ARG A 126 -2.42 -33.46 -1.14
CA ARG A 126 -2.56 -32.57 0.01
C ARG A 126 -1.16 -32.55 0.57
N LYS A 127 -0.40 -31.50 0.21
CA LYS A 127 0.98 -31.33 0.66
C LYS A 127 0.91 -31.52 2.17
N ARG A 128 1.51 -32.60 2.67
CA ARG A 128 1.45 -32.93 4.09
C ARG A 128 1.88 -31.67 4.83
N CYS A 129 1.02 -31.13 5.70
CA CYS A 129 1.35 -29.98 6.53
C CYS A 129 2.50 -30.41 7.44
N THR A 130 3.74 -30.15 7.03
CA THR A 130 4.90 -30.38 7.86
C THR A 130 4.93 -29.28 8.91
N PHE A 131 4.83 -29.67 10.17
CA PHE A 131 5.00 -28.73 11.27
C PHE A 131 6.40 -28.13 11.24
N ILE A 132 6.49 -26.83 11.52
CA ILE A 132 7.75 -26.10 11.54
C ILE A 132 8.49 -26.46 12.83
N THR A 133 9.56 -27.22 12.73
CA THR A 133 10.37 -27.64 13.89
C THR A 133 11.61 -26.75 14.06
N THR A 134 12.12 -26.21 12.96
CA THR A 134 13.42 -25.50 12.94
C THR A 134 13.24 -24.05 12.50
N LYS A 135 14.04 -23.14 13.09
CA LYS A 135 14.12 -21.72 12.70
C LYS A 135 14.35 -21.51 11.21
N SER A 136 15.18 -22.34 10.58
CA SER A 136 15.48 -22.28 9.14
C SER A 136 14.25 -22.50 8.26
N GLN A 137 13.28 -23.29 8.71
CA GLN A 137 12.02 -23.52 7.99
C GLN A 137 11.05 -22.33 8.14
N LEU A 138 11.16 -21.58 9.24
CA LEU A 138 10.33 -20.39 9.48
C LEU A 138 10.81 -19.17 8.69
N LYS A 139 12.13 -19.01 8.54
CA LYS A 139 12.77 -17.91 7.80
C LYS A 139 12.15 -17.60 6.42
N PRO A 140 11.88 -18.56 5.52
CA PRO A 140 11.30 -18.25 4.21
C PRO A 140 9.86 -17.74 4.25
N ILE A 141 9.11 -18.09 5.31
CA ILE A 141 7.69 -17.72 5.48
C ILE A 141 7.58 -16.33 6.13
N ILE A 142 8.66 -15.83 6.74
CA ILE A 142 8.71 -14.51 7.34
C ILE A 142 8.85 -13.44 6.26
N LEU A 143 7.95 -12.46 6.29
CA LEU A 143 7.99 -11.28 5.44
C LEU A 143 8.76 -10.16 6.15
N SER A 144 9.75 -9.61 5.44
CA SER A 144 10.44 -8.39 5.85
C SER A 144 9.66 -7.15 5.43
N ARG A 145 9.86 -6.04 6.15
CA ARG A 145 9.24 -4.75 5.80
C ARG A 145 9.56 -4.32 4.36
N PHE A 146 10.78 -4.57 3.87
CA PHE A 146 11.16 -4.27 2.48
C PHE A 146 10.30 -4.98 1.43
N ARG A 147 9.89 -6.24 1.67
CA ARG A 147 8.96 -6.94 0.76
C ARG A 147 7.58 -6.30 0.82
N MET A 148 7.12 -5.94 2.02
CA MET A 148 5.81 -5.31 2.20
C MET A 148 5.73 -3.92 1.59
N GLU A 149 6.81 -3.13 1.68
CA GLU A 149 6.91 -1.81 1.03
C GLU A 149 6.71 -1.92 -0.48
N LYS A 150 7.35 -2.90 -1.13
CA LYS A 150 7.19 -3.13 -2.58
C LYS A 150 5.79 -3.61 -2.96
N TRP A 151 5.17 -4.44 -2.12
CA TRP A 151 3.88 -5.07 -2.43
C TRP A 151 2.68 -4.29 -1.91
N CYS A 152 2.85 -3.24 -1.10
CA CYS A 152 1.72 -2.57 -0.42
C CYS A 152 0.67 -1.96 -1.38
N HIS A 153 1.05 -1.64 -2.62
CA HIS A 153 0.16 -1.15 -3.67
C HIS A 153 -0.28 -2.24 -4.66
N ALA A 154 0.19 -3.48 -4.51
CA ALA A 154 -0.18 -4.58 -5.38
C ALA A 154 -1.64 -5.03 -5.11
N PRO A 155 -2.43 -5.34 -6.14
CA PRO A 155 -3.83 -5.76 -5.97
C PRO A 155 -3.95 -7.10 -5.23
N PHE A 156 -2.94 -7.96 -5.34
CA PHE A 156 -2.88 -9.26 -4.68
C PHE A 156 -2.24 -9.21 -3.28
N PHE A 157 -1.88 -8.03 -2.76
CA PHE A 157 -1.20 -7.89 -1.46
C PHE A 157 -1.94 -8.63 -0.35
N ASN A 158 -3.25 -8.39 -0.24
CA ASN A 158 -4.09 -8.99 0.80
C ASN A 158 -4.10 -10.52 0.72
N GLN A 159 -3.99 -11.12 -0.47
CA GLN A 159 -4.00 -12.57 -0.62
C GLN A 159 -2.62 -13.18 -0.32
N VAL A 160 -1.55 -12.51 -0.77
CA VAL A 160 -0.17 -13.02 -0.64
C VAL A 160 0.33 -12.98 0.79
N VAL A 161 -0.07 -11.96 1.57
CA VAL A 161 0.45 -11.81 2.94
C VAL A 161 -0.35 -12.58 3.99
N LYS A 162 -1.57 -13.04 3.66
CA LYS A 162 -2.38 -13.86 4.58
C LYS A 162 -1.70 -15.21 4.84
N GLY A 163 -1.65 -15.62 6.10
CA GLY A 163 -0.98 -16.84 6.54
C GLY A 163 0.55 -16.75 6.56
N ALA A 164 1.14 -15.61 6.15
CA ALA A 164 2.56 -15.38 6.31
C ALA A 164 2.89 -14.91 7.73
N PHE A 165 4.17 -14.98 8.11
CA PHE A 165 4.63 -14.55 9.42
C PHE A 165 5.39 -13.24 9.32
N VAL A 166 5.37 -12.45 10.39
CA VAL A 166 6.16 -11.21 10.49
C VAL A 166 6.79 -11.08 11.86
N ARG A 167 7.96 -10.45 11.89
CA ARG A 167 8.60 -10.01 13.14
C ARG A 167 8.14 -8.59 13.47
N ILE A 168 7.30 -8.47 14.49
CA ILE A 168 6.70 -7.18 14.90
C ILE A 168 7.39 -6.64 16.14
N ASN A 169 7.70 -5.34 16.15
CA ASN A 169 8.08 -4.63 17.36
C ASN A 169 6.82 -4.32 18.18
N ILE A 170 6.76 -4.80 19.41
CA ILE A 170 5.60 -4.58 20.31
C ILE A 170 5.82 -3.34 21.18
N GLY A 171 7.06 -2.85 21.29
CA GLY A 171 7.44 -1.73 22.13
C GLY A 171 8.67 -2.08 22.97
N GLN A 172 8.78 -1.46 24.14
CA GLN A 172 9.93 -1.59 25.02
C GLN A 172 9.51 -2.25 26.33
N ASN A 173 10.30 -3.20 26.81
CA ASN A 173 10.16 -3.84 28.11
C ASN A 173 11.48 -3.67 28.87
N ASN A 174 11.45 -3.06 30.06
CA ASN A 174 12.63 -2.78 30.88
C ASN A 174 13.77 -2.11 30.11
N GLY A 175 13.45 -1.15 29.23
CA GLY A 175 14.45 -0.46 28.40
C GLY A 175 14.94 -1.25 27.18
N ALA A 176 14.54 -2.50 26.97
CA ALA A 176 14.88 -3.28 25.77
C ALA A 176 13.70 -3.35 24.80
N THR A 177 13.94 -3.13 23.50
CA THR A 177 12.89 -3.31 22.48
C THR A 177 12.54 -4.79 22.33
N VAL A 178 11.25 -5.10 22.37
CA VAL A 178 10.76 -6.49 22.34
C VAL A 178 10.08 -6.77 21.01
N TYR A 179 10.58 -7.80 20.35
CA TYR A 179 10.03 -8.30 19.11
C TYR A 179 9.32 -9.63 19.33
N ARG A 180 8.29 -9.90 18.53
CA ARG A 180 7.61 -11.19 18.50
C ARG A 180 7.31 -11.60 17.07
N VAL A 181 7.24 -12.91 16.85
CA VAL A 181 6.78 -13.48 15.59
C VAL A 181 5.27 -13.64 15.67
N CYS A 182 4.56 -13.05 14.72
CA CYS A 182 3.10 -13.11 14.63
C CYS A 182 2.67 -13.62 13.26
N GLU A 183 1.54 -14.30 13.22
CA GLU A 183 0.88 -14.71 11.98
C GLU A 183 -0.01 -13.58 11.46
N ILE A 184 -0.02 -13.35 10.15
CA ILE A 184 -0.93 -12.40 9.50
C ILE A 184 -2.24 -13.11 9.20
N LEU A 185 -3.32 -12.70 9.86
CA LEU A 185 -4.67 -13.20 9.57
C LEU A 185 -5.31 -12.48 8.40
N ASP A 186 -5.17 -11.15 8.37
CA ASP A 186 -5.85 -10.31 7.38
C ASP A 186 -5.16 -8.94 7.24
N VAL A 187 -5.53 -8.23 6.18
CA VAL A 187 -5.11 -6.86 5.93
C VAL A 187 -6.35 -5.98 5.89
N ALA A 188 -6.35 -4.93 6.71
CA ALA A 188 -7.41 -3.93 6.74
C ALA A 188 -6.85 -2.55 6.44
N GLU A 189 -7.72 -1.60 6.14
CA GLU A 189 -7.31 -0.21 5.95
C GLU A 189 -7.58 0.59 7.23
N THR A 190 -6.60 1.41 7.60
CA THR A 190 -6.65 2.28 8.77
C THR A 190 -7.05 3.69 8.35
N SER A 191 -7.61 4.47 9.27
CA SER A 191 -8.07 5.83 8.97
C SER A 191 -6.93 6.83 8.71
N LYS A 192 -5.69 6.50 9.09
CA LYS A 192 -4.53 7.41 9.00
C LYS A 192 -3.52 6.86 8.00
N ILE A 193 -3.18 7.66 7.01
CA ILE A 193 -2.07 7.39 6.09
C ILE A 193 -0.75 7.67 6.83
N TYR A 194 0.18 6.73 6.74
CA TYR A 194 1.51 6.83 7.35
C TYR A 194 2.60 6.50 6.31
N ASN A 195 3.85 6.79 6.66
CA ASN A 195 4.99 6.55 5.79
C ASN A 195 5.50 5.12 6.01
N LEU A 196 5.73 4.40 4.91
CA LEU A 196 6.33 3.07 4.90
C LEU A 196 7.57 3.12 3.99
N GLY A 197 8.72 3.42 4.59
CA GLY A 197 9.96 3.64 3.84
C GLY A 197 9.82 4.81 2.88
N THR A 198 9.86 4.52 1.58
CA THR A 198 9.71 5.49 0.48
C THR A 198 8.27 5.73 0.04
N THR A 199 7.34 4.88 0.46
CA THR A 199 5.92 4.93 0.07
C THR A 199 5.03 5.41 1.21
N ARG A 200 3.76 5.69 0.91
CA ARG A 200 2.74 6.03 1.90
C ARG A 200 1.59 5.04 1.79
N THR A 201 1.11 4.55 2.92
CA THR A 201 0.04 3.57 2.95
C THR A 201 -0.88 3.83 4.14
N ASN A 202 -2.14 3.42 4.00
CA ASN A 202 -3.11 3.34 5.09
C ASN A 202 -3.36 1.89 5.51
N LYS A 203 -2.67 0.90 4.91
CA LYS A 203 -2.92 -0.52 5.21
C LYS A 203 -2.46 -0.89 6.63
N GLY A 204 -3.09 -1.86 7.24
CA GLY A 204 -2.79 -2.40 8.55
C GLY A 204 -2.92 -3.92 8.54
N LEU A 205 -2.07 -4.60 9.29
CA LEU A 205 -2.06 -6.05 9.41
C LEU A 205 -2.80 -6.46 10.67
N ARG A 206 -3.80 -7.33 10.54
CA ARG A 206 -4.37 -8.04 11.69
C ARG A 206 -3.45 -9.20 12.02
N LEU A 207 -2.71 -9.06 13.10
CA LEU A 207 -1.71 -10.03 13.55
C LEU A 207 -2.25 -10.86 14.71
N LYS A 208 -1.94 -12.16 14.67
CA LYS A 208 -2.25 -13.11 15.75
C LYS A 208 -0.98 -13.55 16.46
N TYR A 209 -1.04 -13.55 17.78
CA TYR A 209 -0.01 -14.07 18.66
C TYR A 209 -0.66 -14.91 19.77
N GLY A 210 -0.61 -16.23 19.63
CA GLY A 210 -1.37 -17.15 20.48
C GLY A 210 -2.87 -16.90 20.34
N ARG A 211 -3.53 -16.46 21.42
CA ARG A 211 -4.96 -16.08 21.45
C ARG A 211 -5.20 -14.59 21.18
N ASN A 212 -4.16 -13.77 21.22
CA ASN A 212 -4.31 -12.33 21.09
C ASN A 212 -4.27 -11.93 19.63
N GLU A 213 -5.26 -11.15 19.21
CA GLU A 213 -5.33 -10.56 17.88
C GLU A 213 -5.32 -9.04 18.00
N ARG A 214 -4.47 -8.38 17.21
CA ARG A 214 -4.40 -6.92 17.20
C ARG A 214 -3.97 -6.40 15.84
N MET A 215 -4.49 -5.24 15.48
CA MET A 215 -4.09 -4.54 14.26
C MET A 215 -2.79 -3.76 14.48
N PHE A 216 -1.83 -3.95 13.61
CA PHE A 216 -0.56 -3.23 13.58
C PHE A 216 -0.33 -2.58 12.23
N ARG A 217 0.34 -1.43 12.23
CA ARG A 217 0.83 -0.81 11.00
C ARG A 217 2.09 -1.52 10.51
N LEU A 218 2.33 -1.44 9.20
CA LEU A 218 3.49 -2.07 8.55
C LEU A 218 4.82 -1.45 9.01
N GLU A 219 4.81 -0.23 9.56
CA GLU A 219 6.00 0.46 10.07
C GLU A 219 6.70 -0.29 11.22
N PHE A 220 5.94 -1.04 12.01
CA PHE A 220 6.46 -1.81 13.15
C PHE A 220 7.08 -3.15 12.74
N VAL A 221 6.99 -3.53 11.47
CA VAL A 221 7.61 -4.75 10.95
C VAL A 221 9.13 -4.53 10.85
N SER A 222 9.89 -5.47 11.39
CA SER A 222 11.35 -5.46 11.32
C SER A 222 11.86 -6.05 10.02
N ASN A 223 13.04 -5.61 9.59
CA ASN A 223 13.79 -6.21 8.48
C ASN A 223 14.81 -7.25 8.93
N SER A 224 15.17 -7.26 10.22
CA SER A 224 16.14 -8.21 10.75
C SER A 224 15.54 -9.59 10.87
N GLU A 225 16.41 -10.60 10.79
CA GLU A 225 16.03 -11.98 11.01
C GLU A 225 15.57 -12.21 12.46
N ILE A 226 14.77 -13.25 12.66
CA ILE A 226 14.30 -13.63 13.99
C ILE A 226 15.43 -14.15 14.87
N SER A 227 15.36 -13.84 16.15
CA SER A 227 16.27 -14.40 17.15
C SER A 227 15.78 -15.77 17.64
N ASP A 228 16.68 -16.58 18.19
CA ASP A 228 16.34 -17.90 18.75
C ASP A 228 15.42 -17.77 19.97
N THR A 229 15.57 -16.68 20.74
CA THR A 229 14.68 -16.36 21.87
C THR A 229 13.26 -16.06 21.42
N GLU A 230 13.12 -15.33 20.31
CA GLU A 230 11.82 -14.99 19.71
C GLU A 230 11.14 -16.25 19.14
N PHE A 231 11.90 -17.11 18.47
CA PHE A 231 11.42 -18.38 17.94
C PHE A 231 10.93 -19.31 19.07
N THR A 232 11.70 -19.42 20.15
CA THR A 232 11.34 -20.25 21.31
C THR A 232 10.04 -19.75 21.95
N ARG A 233 9.92 -18.44 22.18
CA ARG A 233 8.69 -17.83 22.71
C ARG A 233 7.49 -18.02 21.78
N TRP A 234 7.68 -17.90 20.47
CA TRP A 234 6.63 -18.15 19.49
C TRP A 234 6.15 -19.61 19.56
N ARG A 235 7.08 -20.56 19.60
CA ARG A 235 6.77 -21.99 19.74
C ARG A 235 6.03 -22.30 21.04
N GLU A 236 6.48 -21.74 22.16
CA GLU A 236 5.79 -21.89 23.45
C GLU A 236 4.35 -21.37 23.41
N THR A 237 4.11 -20.25 22.72
CA THR A 237 2.74 -19.73 22.56
C THR A 237 1.86 -20.57 21.65
N LEU A 238 2.45 -21.36 20.75
CA LEU A 238 1.71 -22.32 19.93
C LEU A 238 1.46 -23.65 20.63
N ILE A 239 2.27 -24.04 21.62
CA ILE A 239 2.08 -25.29 22.38
C ILE A 239 1.08 -25.09 23.52
N LYS A 240 1.04 -23.90 24.11
CA LYS A 240 0.11 -23.60 25.22
C LYS A 240 -1.36 -23.68 24.82
N TYR A 241 -1.68 -23.77 23.52
CA TYR A 241 -3.03 -23.71 22.96
C TYR A 241 -3.17 -24.62 21.74
#